data_AF-A0AAJ0U6D5-F1
#
_entry.id   AF-A0AAJ0U6D5-F1
#
_cell.length_a   1.000
_cell.length_b   1.000
_cell.length_c   1.000
_cell.angle_alpha   90.00
_cell.angle_beta   90.00
_cell.angle_gamma   90.00
#
_symmetry.space_group_name_H-M   'P 1'
#
loop_
_entity.id
_entity.type
_entity.pdbx_description
1 polymer ?
#
loop_
_entity_poly.entity_id
_entity_poly.type
_entity_poly.pdbx_seq_one_letter_code
_entity_poly.pdbx_strand_id
1 'polypeptide(L)'
;MSASQLAQDLHIHTTWSHADSSVVPEQTIELIAAAEHARIRGISDHFEHIADRFDAYRRAVSAAGLRVGTEIDGHRSVPAALDCPCDYRIFHCYDQGADYRALESLLADDIPVIVAHPNALDTDLERVPNECLIELNNRYIWRCDWMAFYGPYRNRFRFVISSDAHQPNWLGQSIARLAARELGIEETLVFEPD
;
A
#
# COMPACT_ATOMS: atom_id res chain seq x y z
N MET A 1 21.86 -20.20 4.68
CA MET A 1 20.45 -20.00 5.11
C MET A 1 19.82 -19.14 4.04
N SER A 2 18.88 -19.65 3.25
CA SER A 2 18.08 -18.77 2.39
C SER A 2 17.33 -17.83 3.34
N ALA A 3 17.51 -16.52 3.19
CA ALA A 3 16.63 -15.59 3.86
C ALA A 3 15.21 -15.93 3.39
N SER A 4 14.28 -16.16 4.30
CA SER A 4 12.90 -16.41 3.90
C SER A 4 12.40 -15.13 3.23
N GLN A 5 12.00 -15.25 1.97
CA GLN A 5 11.38 -14.18 1.21
C GLN A 5 10.17 -13.61 1.97
N LEU A 6 9.94 -12.30 1.88
CA LEU A 6 8.76 -11.67 2.48
C LEU A 6 7.48 -12.29 1.86
N ALA A 7 6.40 -12.34 2.62
CA ALA A 7 5.17 -12.94 2.11
C ALA A 7 4.55 -12.09 1.00
N GLN A 8 4.50 -10.78 1.22
CA GLN A 8 3.83 -9.81 0.35
C GLN A 8 4.49 -8.44 0.50
N ASP A 9 4.48 -7.65 -0.58
CA ASP A 9 4.70 -6.21 -0.55
C ASP A 9 3.89 -5.54 -1.67
N LEU A 10 2.89 -4.75 -1.28
CA LEU A 10 1.94 -4.13 -2.22
C LEU A 10 2.05 -2.60 -2.27
N HIS A 11 2.89 -2.00 -1.42
CA HIS A 11 3.09 -0.57 -1.42
C HIS A 11 4.52 -0.26 -1.85
N ILE A 12 4.71 -0.10 -3.16
CA ILE A 12 6.00 0.16 -3.78
C ILE A 12 5.80 1.21 -4.86
N HIS A 13 6.61 2.26 -4.81
CA HIS A 13 6.67 3.33 -5.81
C HIS A 13 7.83 3.09 -6.74
N THR A 14 7.68 3.51 -8.00
CA THR A 14 8.67 3.37 -9.06
C THR A 14 8.89 4.68 -9.79
N THR A 15 9.72 4.66 -10.82
CA THR A 15 9.92 5.80 -11.73
C THR A 15 8.65 6.27 -12.45
N TRP A 16 7.51 5.58 -12.30
CA TRP A 16 6.21 6.07 -12.76
C TRP A 16 5.64 7.18 -11.85
N SER A 17 5.97 7.19 -10.56
CA SER A 17 5.85 8.31 -9.62
C SER A 17 6.87 9.44 -9.89
N HIS A 18 6.95 9.91 -11.14
CA HIS A 18 8.04 10.72 -11.68
C HIS A 18 8.30 12.09 -11.00
N ALA A 19 7.32 12.66 -10.29
CA ALA A 19 7.51 13.91 -9.55
C ALA A 19 7.75 13.71 -8.04
N ASP A 20 7.77 12.46 -7.57
CA ASP A 20 8.14 12.14 -6.19
C ASP A 20 9.66 12.20 -6.03
N SER A 21 10.13 13.14 -5.20
CA SER A 21 11.56 13.36 -4.98
C SER A 21 12.26 12.25 -4.17
N SER A 22 11.49 11.34 -3.56
CA SER A 22 12.03 10.18 -2.86
C SER A 22 12.35 9.04 -3.82
N VAL A 23 11.73 9.03 -5.02
CA VAL A 23 11.95 8.01 -6.05
C VAL A 23 13.29 8.25 -6.75
N VAL A 24 14.14 7.24 -6.73
CA VAL A 24 15.43 7.26 -7.47
C VAL A 24 15.28 6.60 -8.84
N PRO A 25 16.10 6.98 -9.85
CA PRO A 25 16.03 6.39 -11.19
C PRO A 25 16.19 4.87 -11.24
N GLU A 26 16.87 4.28 -10.25
CA GLU A 26 17.07 2.84 -10.13
C GLU A 26 15.80 2.09 -9.69
N GLN A 27 14.82 2.77 -9.11
CA GLN A 27 13.57 2.17 -8.63
C GLN A 27 12.61 1.90 -9.80
N THR A 28 13.00 1.00 -10.71
CA THR A 28 12.19 0.64 -11.89
C THR A 28 11.36 -0.62 -11.64
N ILE A 29 10.31 -0.82 -12.43
CA ILE A 29 9.48 -2.04 -12.41
C ILE A 29 10.36 -3.28 -12.61
N GLU A 30 11.32 -3.23 -13.54
CA GLU A 30 12.22 -4.34 -13.86
C GLU A 30 13.11 -4.71 -12.68
N LEU A 31 13.60 -3.72 -11.92
CA LEU A 31 14.38 -3.98 -10.72
C LEU A 31 13.52 -4.68 -9.66
N ILE A 32 12.29 -4.22 -9.42
CA ILE A 32 11.38 -4.84 -8.45
C ILE A 32 11.02 -6.27 -8.85
N ALA A 33 10.78 -6.51 -10.14
CA ALA A 33 10.53 -7.84 -10.67
C ALA A 33 11.75 -8.77 -10.50
N ALA A 34 12.97 -8.27 -10.71
CA ALA A 34 14.19 -9.06 -10.58
C ALA A 34 14.66 -9.28 -9.12
N ALA A 35 14.34 -8.36 -8.21
CA ALA A 35 14.78 -8.43 -6.83
C ALA A 35 14.14 -9.57 -6.03
N GLU A 36 12.91 -9.97 -6.40
CA GLU A 36 12.15 -11.05 -5.76
C GLU A 36 12.15 -10.94 -4.22
N HIS A 37 12.05 -9.72 -3.67
CA HIS A 37 12.13 -9.50 -2.23
C HIS A 37 10.91 -10.05 -1.47
N ALA A 38 9.76 -10.12 -2.14
CA ALA A 38 8.50 -10.68 -1.64
C ALA A 38 7.89 -11.68 -2.64
N ARG A 39 7.16 -12.68 -2.13
CA ARG A 39 6.47 -13.68 -2.99
C ARG A 39 5.38 -13.02 -3.82
N ILE A 40 4.49 -12.26 -3.17
CA ILE A 40 3.47 -11.43 -3.81
C ILE A 40 3.99 -10.01 -3.87
N ARG A 41 4.06 -9.43 -5.06
CA ARG A 41 4.55 -8.07 -5.28
C ARG A 41 3.56 -7.28 -6.09
N GLY A 42 3.29 -6.06 -5.65
CA GLY A 42 2.50 -5.09 -6.36
C GLY A 42 3.21 -3.75 -6.46
N ILE A 43 2.92 -3.02 -7.53
CA ILE A 43 3.36 -1.63 -7.70
C ILE A 43 2.14 -0.74 -7.51
N SER A 44 2.29 0.34 -6.76
CA SER A 44 1.20 1.26 -6.40
C SER A 44 1.66 2.71 -6.48
N ASP A 45 2.11 3.12 -7.67
CA ASP A 45 2.52 4.51 -7.90
C ASP A 45 1.37 5.49 -7.65
N HIS A 46 1.75 6.72 -7.28
CA HIS A 46 0.87 7.86 -7.06
C HIS A 46 -0.06 8.09 -8.24
N PHE A 47 -1.36 8.06 -7.98
CA PHE A 47 -2.40 8.14 -9.01
C PHE A 47 -2.25 9.37 -9.89
N GLU A 48 -1.96 10.53 -9.31
CA GLU A 48 -1.77 11.79 -10.01
C GLU A 48 -0.61 11.78 -11.03
N HIS A 49 0.35 10.87 -10.87
CA HIS A 49 1.48 10.73 -11.79
C HIS A 49 1.21 9.74 -12.94
N ILE A 50 0.15 8.95 -12.83
CA ILE A 50 -0.16 7.88 -13.78
C ILE A 50 -1.55 8.00 -14.40
N ALA A 51 -2.43 8.87 -13.90
CA ALA A 51 -3.84 8.94 -14.31
C ALA A 51 -4.05 9.09 -15.82
N ASP A 52 -3.26 9.95 -16.49
CA ASP A 52 -3.35 10.18 -17.94
C ASP A 52 -2.77 9.04 -18.79
N ARG A 53 -2.03 8.13 -18.17
CA ARG A 53 -1.30 7.03 -18.80
C ARG A 53 -1.52 5.69 -18.10
N PHE A 54 -2.63 5.55 -17.38
CA PHE A 54 -2.88 4.41 -16.50
C PHE A 54 -2.86 3.08 -17.27
N ASP A 55 -3.38 3.07 -18.49
CA ASP A 55 -3.33 1.89 -19.36
C ASP A 55 -1.91 1.45 -19.74
N ALA A 56 -0.99 2.41 -19.94
CA ALA A 56 0.41 2.11 -20.21
C ALA A 56 1.11 1.60 -18.95
N TYR A 57 0.83 2.24 -17.81
CA TYR A 57 1.30 1.83 -16.49
C TYR A 57 0.89 0.38 -16.17
N ARG A 58 -0.42 0.10 -16.24
CA ARG A 58 -1.00 -1.23 -16.01
C ARG A 58 -0.35 -2.29 -16.89
N ARG A 59 -0.18 -2.02 -18.19
CA ARG A 59 0.51 -2.95 -19.10
C ARG A 59 1.95 -3.22 -18.69
N ALA A 60 2.69 -2.20 -18.28
CA ALA A 60 4.07 -2.35 -17.85
C ALA A 60 4.19 -3.20 -16.57
N VAL A 61 3.35 -2.91 -15.56
CA VAL A 61 3.33 -3.65 -14.30
C VAL A 61 2.89 -5.10 -14.51
N SER A 62 1.78 -5.34 -15.22
CA SER A 62 1.29 -6.70 -15.49
C SER A 62 2.26 -7.52 -16.35
N ALA A 63 2.93 -6.91 -17.34
CA ALA A 63 3.91 -7.61 -18.17
C ALA A 63 5.14 -8.09 -17.38
N ALA A 64 5.43 -7.44 -16.24
CA ALA A 64 6.47 -7.85 -15.31
C ALA A 64 6.00 -8.93 -14.31
N GLY A 65 4.75 -9.40 -14.42
CA GLY A 65 4.19 -10.41 -13.50
C GLY A 65 3.86 -9.86 -12.10
N LEU A 66 3.66 -8.55 -11.98
CA LEU A 66 3.35 -7.88 -10.71
C LEU A 66 1.86 -7.50 -10.64
N ARG A 67 1.34 -7.38 -9.41
CA ARG A 67 -0.02 -6.88 -9.16
C ARG A 67 -0.08 -5.38 -9.44
N VAL A 68 -1.16 -4.92 -10.06
CA VAL A 68 -1.36 -3.51 -10.43
C VAL A 68 -2.16 -2.81 -9.35
N GLY A 69 -1.53 -1.93 -8.58
CA GLY A 69 -2.19 -1.03 -7.65
C GLY A 69 -2.02 0.43 -8.05
N THR A 70 -2.55 1.32 -7.23
CA THR A 70 -2.23 2.75 -7.27
C THR A 70 -2.49 3.36 -5.91
N GLU A 71 -1.68 4.36 -5.54
CA GLU A 71 -1.90 5.18 -4.36
C GLU A 71 -2.76 6.40 -4.69
N ILE A 72 -3.90 6.50 -4.03
CA ILE A 72 -4.88 7.56 -4.22
C ILE A 72 -4.72 8.58 -3.09
N ASP A 73 -4.32 9.78 -3.47
CA ASP A 73 -4.10 10.89 -2.54
C ASP A 73 -5.41 11.57 -2.09
N GLY A 74 -6.10 10.94 -1.14
CA GLY A 74 -7.31 11.47 -0.52
C GLY A 74 -8.54 11.54 -1.43
N HIS A 75 -9.64 12.06 -0.88
CA HIS A 75 -10.95 12.03 -1.53
C HIS A 75 -11.04 12.72 -2.90
N ARG A 76 -10.16 13.68 -3.21
CA ARG A 76 -10.26 14.49 -4.44
C ARG A 76 -9.98 13.67 -5.69
N SER A 77 -9.14 12.66 -5.58
CA SER A 77 -8.71 11.81 -6.69
C SER A 77 -9.65 10.62 -6.92
N VAL A 78 -10.47 10.26 -5.91
CA VAL A 78 -11.35 9.08 -5.95
C VAL A 78 -12.29 9.05 -7.17
N PRO A 79 -13.00 10.13 -7.55
CA PRO A 79 -13.89 10.07 -8.70
C PRO A 79 -13.21 9.62 -10.00
N ALA A 80 -11.95 10.02 -10.21
CA ALA A 80 -11.19 9.61 -11.39
C ALA A 80 -10.52 8.23 -11.21
N ALA A 81 -10.12 7.89 -9.99
CA ALA A 81 -9.48 6.60 -9.70
C ALA A 81 -10.45 5.40 -9.75
N LEU A 82 -11.76 5.63 -9.57
CA LEU A 82 -12.78 4.58 -9.69
C LEU A 82 -12.80 3.94 -11.09
N ASP A 83 -12.52 4.72 -12.14
CA ASP A 83 -12.52 4.25 -13.52
C ASP A 83 -11.25 3.43 -13.88
N CYS A 84 -10.28 3.34 -12.97
CA CYS A 84 -8.99 2.70 -13.24
C CYS A 84 -9.01 1.20 -12.90
N PRO A 85 -8.78 0.30 -13.88
CA PRO A 85 -8.78 -1.14 -13.65
C PRO A 85 -7.46 -1.58 -12.97
N CYS A 86 -7.47 -1.60 -11.64
CA CYS A 86 -6.40 -2.09 -10.77
C CYS A 86 -6.84 -3.35 -10.01
N ASP A 87 -5.85 -4.11 -9.53
CA ASP A 87 -6.04 -5.29 -8.69
C ASP A 87 -6.31 -4.92 -7.23
N TYR A 88 -5.83 -3.76 -6.77
CA TYR A 88 -6.01 -3.22 -5.41
C TYR A 88 -5.79 -1.70 -5.40
N ARG A 89 -6.23 -1.03 -4.33
CA ARG A 89 -6.09 0.42 -4.14
C ARG A 89 -5.43 0.72 -2.80
N ILE A 90 -4.43 1.59 -2.81
CA ILE A 90 -3.84 2.21 -1.62
C ILE A 90 -4.50 3.58 -1.47
N PHE A 91 -4.91 3.95 -0.26
CA PHE A 91 -5.63 5.21 -0.03
C PHE A 91 -5.07 5.99 1.16
N HIS A 92 -4.73 7.26 0.92
CA HIS A 92 -4.43 8.23 1.97
C HIS A 92 -5.71 8.77 2.60
N CYS A 93 -5.87 8.61 3.92
CA CYS A 93 -7.00 9.16 4.66
C CYS A 93 -6.54 10.24 5.65
N TYR A 94 -6.81 11.51 5.35
CA TYR A 94 -6.32 12.68 6.10
C TYR A 94 -7.25 13.12 7.25
N ASP A 95 -8.01 12.18 7.83
CA ASP A 95 -9.04 12.42 8.85
C ASP A 95 -10.15 13.43 8.44
N GLN A 96 -10.32 13.68 7.14
CA GLN A 96 -11.41 14.52 6.66
C GLN A 96 -12.68 13.71 6.51
N GLY A 97 -13.84 14.27 6.88
CA GLY A 97 -15.14 13.61 6.65
C GLY A 97 -15.38 13.19 5.19
N ALA A 98 -14.74 13.85 4.22
CA ALA A 98 -14.79 13.47 2.82
C ALA A 98 -13.97 12.21 2.50
N ASP A 99 -12.84 11.98 3.17
CA ASP A 99 -11.98 10.81 2.95
C ASP A 99 -12.70 9.52 3.36
N TYR A 100 -13.39 9.52 4.49
CA TYR A 100 -14.19 8.38 4.95
C TYR A 100 -15.34 8.02 3.99
N ARG A 101 -16.02 9.02 3.43
CA ARG A 101 -17.04 8.78 2.38
C ARG A 101 -16.42 8.28 1.07
N ALA A 102 -15.18 8.70 0.79
CA ALA A 102 -14.43 8.21 -0.36
C ALA A 102 -14.08 6.72 -0.18
N LEU A 103 -13.68 6.30 1.02
CA LEU A 103 -13.46 4.87 1.34
C LEU A 103 -14.71 4.03 1.08
N GLU A 104 -15.90 4.48 1.49
CA GLU A 104 -17.16 3.79 1.19
C GLU A 104 -17.39 3.65 -0.32
N SER A 105 -17.02 4.66 -1.10
CA SER A 105 -17.15 4.63 -2.57
C SER A 105 -16.16 3.66 -3.20
N LEU A 106 -14.91 3.62 -2.72
CA LEU A 106 -13.87 2.72 -3.21
C LEU A 106 -14.19 1.25 -2.93
N LEU A 107 -14.86 0.95 -1.82
CA LEU A 107 -15.27 -0.40 -1.44
C LEU A 107 -16.43 -0.95 -2.28
N ALA A 108 -17.16 -0.12 -3.01
CA ALA A 108 -18.33 -0.55 -3.79
C ALA A 108 -17.98 -1.46 -4.99
N ASP A 109 -16.71 -1.48 -5.42
CA ASP A 109 -16.25 -2.23 -6.60
C ASP A 109 -15.71 -3.64 -6.29
N ASP A 110 -15.81 -4.11 -5.04
CA ASP A 110 -15.18 -5.36 -4.54
C ASP A 110 -13.64 -5.45 -4.78
N ILE A 111 -12.99 -4.32 -5.08
CA ILE A 111 -11.53 -4.19 -5.18
C ILE A 111 -10.95 -3.95 -3.78
N PRO A 112 -9.92 -4.69 -3.35
CA PRO A 112 -9.28 -4.47 -2.04
C PRO A 112 -8.82 -3.02 -1.85
N VAL A 113 -9.22 -2.41 -0.74
CA VAL A 113 -8.79 -1.06 -0.34
C VAL A 113 -7.91 -1.16 0.90
N ILE A 114 -6.69 -0.65 0.79
CA ILE A 114 -5.69 -0.58 1.86
C ILE A 114 -5.56 0.88 2.29
N VAL A 115 -5.81 1.18 3.56
CA VAL A 115 -5.56 2.50 4.14
C VAL A 115 -4.07 2.62 4.43
N ALA A 116 -3.38 3.48 3.69
CA ALA A 116 -1.94 3.66 3.75
C ALA A 116 -1.51 4.43 5.01
N HIS A 117 -0.47 3.91 5.67
CA HIS A 117 0.23 4.50 6.81
C HIS A 117 -0.63 5.45 7.68
N PRO A 118 -1.72 4.96 8.31
CA PRO A 118 -2.69 5.81 9.01
C PRO A 118 -2.07 6.61 10.15
N ASN A 119 -1.04 6.07 10.80
CA ASN A 119 -0.30 6.76 11.86
C ASN A 119 0.49 7.99 11.37
N ALA A 120 0.79 8.08 10.07
CA ALA A 120 1.53 9.21 9.49
C ALA A 120 0.60 10.32 9.00
N LEU A 121 -0.68 10.01 8.79
CA LEU A 121 -1.70 10.92 8.26
C LEU A 121 -2.76 11.32 9.28
N ASP A 122 -2.53 11.00 10.55
CA ASP A 122 -3.47 11.23 11.66
C ASP A 122 -4.86 10.61 11.41
N THR A 123 -4.94 9.52 10.64
CA THR A 123 -6.21 8.84 10.33
C THR A 123 -6.86 8.33 11.61
N ASP A 124 -8.10 8.72 11.87
CA ASP A 124 -8.92 8.13 12.92
C ASP A 124 -9.45 6.76 12.48
N LEU A 125 -8.87 5.69 13.05
CA LEU A 125 -9.24 4.30 12.78
C LEU A 125 -10.63 3.92 13.31
N GLU A 126 -11.23 4.68 14.24
CA GLU A 126 -12.61 4.41 14.66
C GLU A 126 -13.60 4.64 13.51
N ARG A 127 -13.26 5.53 12.59
CA ARG A 127 -14.11 5.98 11.49
C ARG A 127 -13.89 5.20 10.18
N VAL A 128 -12.85 4.37 10.11
CA VAL A 128 -12.55 3.56 8.93
C VAL A 128 -13.53 2.37 8.83
N PRO A 129 -14.13 2.10 7.65
CA PRO A 129 -14.94 0.90 7.41
C PRO A 129 -14.16 -0.39 7.66
N ASN A 130 -14.79 -1.40 8.26
CA ASN A 130 -14.12 -2.65 8.69
C ASN A 130 -13.67 -3.53 7.52
N GLU A 131 -14.25 -3.31 6.36
CA GLU A 131 -13.93 -4.00 5.11
C GLU A 131 -12.56 -3.59 4.57
N CYS A 132 -12.09 -2.39 4.91
CA CYS A 132 -10.76 -1.92 4.56
C CYS A 132 -9.67 -2.77 5.23
N LEU A 133 -8.54 -2.89 4.53
CA LEU A 133 -7.28 -3.38 5.08
C LEU A 133 -6.51 -2.21 5.69
N ILE A 134 -5.84 -2.42 6.81
CA ILE A 134 -5.00 -1.42 7.45
C ILE A 134 -3.52 -1.72 7.21
N GLU A 135 -2.76 -0.73 6.75
CA GLU A 135 -1.34 -0.90 6.52
C GLU A 135 -0.51 -0.71 7.79
N LEU A 136 0.38 -1.66 8.07
CA LEU A 136 1.57 -1.46 8.90
C LEU A 136 2.74 -1.10 7.99
N ASN A 137 2.96 0.20 7.83
CA ASN A 137 3.90 0.75 6.87
C ASN A 137 5.33 0.81 7.44
N ASN A 138 6.29 0.14 6.80
CA ASN A 138 7.66 0.07 7.32
C ASN A 138 8.37 1.43 7.36
N ARG A 139 8.07 2.33 6.42
CA ARG A 139 8.67 3.67 6.35
C ARG A 139 8.24 4.55 7.52
N TYR A 140 7.03 4.38 8.04
CA TYR A 140 6.44 5.31 9.02
C TYR A 140 6.08 4.72 10.38
N ILE A 141 6.07 3.39 10.54
CA ILE A 141 5.61 2.74 11.78
C ILE A 141 6.41 3.20 13.02
N TRP A 142 7.69 3.54 12.87
CA TRP A 142 8.57 4.00 13.95
C TRP A 142 8.21 5.40 14.49
N ARG A 143 7.33 6.14 13.80
CA ARG A 143 6.96 7.52 14.18
C ARG A 143 5.88 7.58 15.26
N CYS A 144 5.37 6.45 15.74
CA CYS A 144 4.32 6.40 16.74
C CYS A 144 4.56 5.31 17.79
N ASP A 145 3.85 5.38 18.91
CA ASP A 145 3.64 4.23 19.78
C ASP A 145 2.61 3.31 19.12
N TRP A 146 3.10 2.30 18.39
CA TRP A 146 2.24 1.39 17.65
C TRP A 146 1.31 0.58 18.56
N MET A 147 1.70 0.31 19.81
CA MET A 147 0.86 -0.40 20.78
C MET A 147 -0.35 0.45 21.16
N ALA A 148 -0.14 1.74 21.39
CA ALA A 148 -1.22 2.67 21.69
C ALA A 148 -2.11 2.95 20.46
N PHE A 149 -1.50 3.15 19.28
CA PHE A 149 -2.24 3.53 18.06
C PHE A 149 -3.01 2.35 17.43
N TYR A 150 -2.33 1.23 17.16
CA TYR A 150 -2.94 0.08 16.46
C TYR A 150 -3.55 -0.95 17.42
N GLY A 151 -3.03 -1.06 18.64
CA GLY A 151 -3.42 -2.09 19.62
C GLY A 151 -4.93 -2.21 19.89
N PRO A 152 -5.69 -1.10 20.03
CA PRO A 152 -7.15 -1.15 20.22
C PRO A 152 -7.89 -1.80 19.05
N TYR A 153 -7.33 -1.78 17.84
CA TYR A 153 -8.01 -2.16 16.60
C TYR A 153 -7.55 -3.49 16.01
N ARG A 154 -6.59 -4.18 16.65
CA ARG A 154 -5.98 -5.42 16.13
C ARG A 154 -6.97 -6.55 15.81
N ASN A 155 -8.13 -6.55 16.46
CA ASN A 155 -9.19 -7.54 16.26
C ASN A 155 -10.35 -7.02 15.39
N ARG A 156 -10.34 -5.72 15.05
CA ARG A 156 -11.36 -5.07 14.23
C ARG A 156 -11.00 -5.16 12.75
N PHE A 157 -9.73 -4.97 12.43
CA PHE A 157 -9.26 -4.94 11.05
C PHE A 157 -8.36 -6.12 10.71
N ARG A 158 -8.25 -6.35 9.40
CA ARG A 158 -7.19 -7.15 8.80
C ARG A 158 -6.03 -6.22 8.43
N PHE A 159 -4.81 -6.71 8.54
CA PHE A 159 -3.62 -5.90 8.39
C PHE A 159 -2.74 -6.41 7.25
N VAL A 160 -2.21 -5.48 6.46
CA VAL A 160 -1.16 -5.74 5.47
C VAL A 160 0.15 -5.10 5.94
N ILE A 161 1.28 -5.69 5.56
CA ILE A 161 2.60 -5.15 5.88
C ILE A 161 3.27 -4.76 4.58
N SER A 162 3.71 -3.50 4.47
CA SER A 162 4.30 -2.98 3.24
C SER A 162 5.57 -2.17 3.51
N SER A 163 6.39 -2.02 2.48
CA SER A 163 7.64 -1.26 2.55
C SER A 163 7.46 0.24 2.38
N ASP A 164 6.53 0.65 1.50
CA ASP A 164 6.46 2.01 0.94
C ASP A 164 7.80 2.43 0.29
N ALA A 165 8.39 1.48 -0.44
CA ALA A 165 9.70 1.64 -1.02
C ALA A 165 9.67 2.58 -2.23
N HIS A 166 10.45 3.64 -2.13
CA HIS A 166 10.75 4.56 -3.24
C HIS A 166 12.18 4.34 -3.78
N GLN A 167 12.96 3.47 -3.12
CA GLN A 167 14.35 3.18 -3.46
C GLN A 167 14.66 1.69 -3.25
N PRO A 168 15.64 1.11 -3.96
CA PRO A 168 15.89 -0.34 -3.89
C PRO A 168 16.23 -0.84 -2.49
N ASN A 169 16.94 -0.03 -1.70
CA ASN A 169 17.32 -0.35 -0.32
C ASN A 169 16.16 -0.21 0.68
N TRP A 170 14.99 0.26 0.26
CA TRP A 170 13.81 0.44 1.12
C TRP A 170 12.82 -0.73 1.01
N LEU A 171 13.06 -1.73 0.16
CA LEU A 171 12.21 -2.92 -0.02
C LEU A 171 12.11 -3.83 1.23
N GLY A 172 12.74 -3.45 2.35
CA GLY A 172 12.64 -4.18 3.61
C GLY A 172 11.38 -3.84 4.40
N GLN A 173 10.93 -4.79 5.24
CA GLN A 173 9.76 -4.63 6.13
C GLN A 173 10.08 -4.90 7.61
N SER A 174 11.36 -4.86 7.98
CA SER A 174 11.84 -5.38 9.28
C SER A 174 11.17 -4.71 10.49
N ILE A 175 10.94 -3.40 10.45
CA ILE A 175 10.37 -2.66 11.58
C ILE A 175 8.86 -2.86 11.64
N ALA A 176 8.16 -2.83 10.50
CA ALA A 176 6.73 -3.13 10.47
C ALA A 176 6.44 -4.58 10.92
N ARG A 177 7.28 -5.55 10.56
CA ARG A 177 7.16 -6.94 11.02
C ARG A 177 7.49 -7.11 12.51
N LEU A 178 8.39 -6.31 13.07
CA LEU A 178 8.60 -6.22 14.51
C LEU A 178 7.31 -5.74 15.20
N ALA A 179 6.74 -4.63 14.74
CA ALA A 179 5.51 -4.07 15.30
C ALA A 179 4.34 -5.06 15.20
N ALA A 180 4.15 -5.70 14.04
CA ALA A 180 3.11 -6.71 13.84
C ALA A 180 3.22 -7.86 14.85
N ARG A 181 4.44 -8.37 15.07
CA ARG A 181 4.68 -9.44 16.06
C ARG A 181 4.36 -9.00 17.48
N GLU A 182 4.75 -7.79 17.87
CA GLU A 182 4.48 -7.26 19.22
C GLU A 182 2.99 -6.99 19.46
N LEU A 183 2.28 -6.54 18.43
CA LEU A 183 0.83 -6.35 18.45
C LEU A 183 0.05 -7.67 18.48
N GLY A 184 0.70 -8.78 18.07
CA GLY A 184 0.05 -10.07 17.86
C GLY A 184 -0.82 -10.09 16.60
N ILE A 185 -0.44 -9.31 15.58
CA ILE A 185 -1.13 -9.20 14.29
C ILE A 185 -0.57 -10.24 13.32
N GLU A 186 -1.46 -11.00 12.70
CA GLU A 186 -1.15 -11.85 11.55
C GLU A 186 -1.35 -11.07 10.25
N GLU A 187 -0.37 -11.17 9.35
CA GLU A 187 -0.41 -10.52 8.04
C GLU A 187 -1.49 -11.16 7.16
N THR A 188 -2.36 -10.33 6.60
CA THR A 188 -3.35 -10.73 5.59
C THR A 188 -2.71 -10.69 4.21
N LEU A 189 -2.72 -11.82 3.50
CA LEU A 189 -2.36 -11.87 2.09
C LEU A 189 -3.58 -11.45 1.27
N VAL A 190 -3.40 -10.43 0.42
CA VAL A 190 -4.49 -9.89 -0.42
C VAL A 190 -4.74 -10.80 -1.63
N PHE A 191 -3.69 -11.46 -2.09
CA PHE A 191 -3.72 -12.36 -3.23
C PHE A 191 -3.15 -13.72 -2.82
N GLU A 192 -3.55 -14.76 -3.56
CA GLU A 192 -2.87 -16.03 -3.47
C GLU A 192 -1.49 -15.93 -4.14
N PRO A 193 -0.46 -16.62 -3.61
CA PRO A 193 0.78 -16.82 -4.33
C PRO A 193 0.51 -17.70 -5.57
N ASP A 194 1.10 -17.31 -6.70
CA ASP A 194 1.01 -18.07 -7.96
C ASP A 194 1.78 -19.42 -7.88
#